data_AF-A0A5R9BI30-F1
#
_entry.id   AF-A0A5R9BI30-F1
#
_cell.length_a   1.000
_cell.length_b   1.000
_cell.length_c   1.000
_cell.angle_alpha   90.00
_cell.angle_beta   90.00
_cell.angle_gamma   90.00
#
_symmetry.space_group_name_H-M   'P 1'
#
loop_
_entity.id
_entity.type
_entity.pdbx_description
1 polymer ?
#
loop_
_entity_poly.entity_id
_entity_poly.type
_entity_poly.pdbx_seq_one_letter_code
_entity_poly.pdbx_strand_id
1 'polypeptide(L)'
;MWIAGVDLAAESKRTALAIMAWTPAGARLEQLRLNVDDTEIVRAAAGVTKIGVDCALGWPDEFVAFVASHSNLAQPQTADGGMEWRRTLAFRETDRFVREKVGRWPLSVSTDRLGLTAMRCAGLLGRLAAHGLQVDRSGREGIVVEVYPGATLRQWDWDIRGYRTDPEVRRLLVQRIESEAPWLEIRPHQELMVDSPDAFDAVIAALSARAAAVGQYSSPPPQHKARAEREGWIALPDCSLGSLRSPRS
;
A
#
# COMPACT_ATOMS: atom_id res chain seq x y z
N MET A 1 -16.28 -6.35 10.75
CA MET A 1 -14.86 -5.94 10.67
C MET A 1 -14.78 -4.67 9.84
N TRP A 2 -13.88 -3.75 10.15
CA TRP A 2 -13.69 -2.52 9.36
C TRP A 2 -12.28 -2.50 8.80
N ILE A 3 -12.13 -2.11 7.53
CA ILE A 3 -10.85 -2.03 6.84
C ILE A 3 -10.76 -0.65 6.17
N ALA A 4 -9.60 0.00 6.31
CA ALA A 4 -9.31 1.23 5.60
C ALA A 4 -8.29 1.00 4.48
N GLY A 5 -8.35 1.83 3.45
CA GLY A 5 -7.35 1.93 2.39
C GLY A 5 -7.00 3.38 2.12
N VAL A 6 -5.73 3.66 1.95
CA VAL A 6 -5.19 5.01 1.72
C VAL A 6 -4.34 5.00 0.46
N ASP A 7 -4.71 5.80 -0.54
CA ASP A 7 -3.76 6.24 -1.57
C ASP A 7 -3.09 7.51 -1.06
N LEU A 8 -1.81 7.43 -0.72
CA LEU A 8 -1.10 8.51 -0.03
C LEU A 8 -0.34 9.37 -1.04
N ALA A 9 -0.57 10.69 -1.01
CA ALA A 9 0.22 11.67 -1.76
C ALA A 9 1.19 12.43 -0.85
N ALA A 10 2.10 13.22 -1.41
CA ALA A 10 3.01 14.06 -0.62
C ALA A 10 2.27 15.16 0.19
N GLU A 11 1.06 15.52 -0.22
CA GLU A 11 0.20 16.50 0.42
C GLU A 11 -1.20 15.91 0.63
N SER A 12 -2.03 16.52 1.49
CA SER A 12 -3.43 16.12 1.65
C SER A 12 -4.14 16.10 0.31
N LYS A 13 -3.87 17.10 -0.56
CA LYS A 13 -4.35 17.12 -1.94
C LYS A 13 -3.94 15.82 -2.66
N ARG A 14 -4.91 15.15 -3.28
CA ARG A 14 -4.74 13.82 -3.93
C ARG A 14 -4.50 12.64 -2.99
N THR A 15 -4.58 12.84 -1.68
CA THR A 15 -4.68 11.72 -0.74
C THR A 15 -6.11 11.25 -0.64
N ALA A 16 -6.34 9.96 -0.81
CA ALA A 16 -7.66 9.36 -0.74
C ALA A 16 -7.76 8.37 0.42
N LEU A 17 -8.94 8.27 1.02
CA LEU A 17 -9.26 7.33 2.09
C LEU A 17 -10.56 6.60 1.77
N ALA A 18 -10.49 5.27 1.73
CA ALA A 18 -11.62 4.37 1.66
C ALA A 18 -11.83 3.69 3.02
N ILE A 19 -13.08 3.53 3.44
CA ILE A 19 -13.46 2.75 4.63
C ILE A 19 -14.52 1.73 4.22
N MET A 20 -14.25 0.46 4.48
CA MET A 20 -15.13 -0.66 4.17
C MET A 20 -15.59 -1.40 5.41
N ALA A 21 -16.90 -1.62 5.50
CA ALA A 21 -17.50 -2.52 6.48
C ALA A 21 -17.60 -3.93 5.90
N TRP A 22 -17.14 -4.92 6.66
CA TRP A 22 -17.15 -6.34 6.31
C TRP A 22 -18.03 -7.12 7.27
N THR A 23 -18.91 -7.94 6.70
CA THR A 23 -19.79 -8.90 7.39
C THR A 23 -19.59 -10.29 6.80
N PRO A 24 -20.14 -11.36 7.40
CA PRO A 24 -20.14 -12.67 6.78
C PRO A 24 -20.87 -12.73 5.42
N ALA A 25 -21.83 -11.83 5.18
CA ALA A 25 -22.62 -11.79 3.95
C ALA A 25 -21.88 -11.12 2.78
N GLY A 26 -20.96 -10.19 3.08
CA GLY A 26 -20.30 -9.36 2.08
C GLY A 26 -19.66 -8.13 2.70
N ALA A 27 -19.45 -7.10 1.88
CA ALA A 27 -18.85 -5.85 2.29
C ALA A 27 -19.58 -4.64 1.69
N ARG A 28 -19.43 -3.48 2.33
CA ARG A 28 -19.90 -2.20 1.82
C ARG A 28 -18.80 -1.16 1.93
N LEU A 29 -18.60 -0.38 0.88
CA LEU A 29 -17.77 0.83 0.89
C LEU A 29 -18.59 1.95 1.55
N GLU A 30 -18.29 2.23 2.82
CA GLU A 30 -19.07 3.14 3.65
C GLU A 30 -18.63 4.60 3.47
N GLN A 31 -17.35 4.81 3.19
CA GLN A 31 -16.79 6.13 2.94
C GLN A 31 -15.72 6.04 1.86
N LEU A 32 -15.72 7.02 0.96
CA LEU A 32 -14.63 7.29 0.04
C LEU A 32 -14.43 8.80 -0.02
N ARG A 33 -13.27 9.28 0.41
CA ARG A 33 -12.96 10.71 0.55
C ARG A 33 -11.65 11.04 -0.14
N LEU A 34 -11.59 12.22 -0.74
CA LEU A 34 -10.40 12.82 -1.33
C LEU A 34 -9.90 13.99 -0.47
N ASN A 35 -8.65 14.35 -0.71
CA ASN A 35 -7.97 15.49 -0.08
C ASN A 35 -7.82 15.36 1.44
N VAL A 36 -7.63 14.12 1.90
CA VAL A 36 -7.65 13.75 3.32
C VAL A 36 -6.31 14.05 3.99
N ASP A 37 -6.33 14.66 5.17
CA ASP A 37 -5.14 14.92 5.97
C ASP A 37 -4.76 13.76 6.92
N ASP A 38 -3.60 13.85 7.54
CA ASP A 38 -3.10 12.81 8.44
C ASP A 38 -3.94 12.66 9.72
N THR A 39 -4.57 13.74 10.19
CA THR A 39 -5.44 13.71 11.38
C THR A 39 -6.69 12.89 11.10
N GLU A 40 -7.26 13.04 9.91
CA GLU A 40 -8.40 12.25 9.46
C GLU A 40 -8.04 10.77 9.25
N ILE A 41 -6.85 10.48 8.70
CA ILE A 41 -6.37 9.10 8.54
C ILE A 41 -6.18 8.45 9.92
N VAL A 42 -5.53 9.14 10.86
CA VAL A 42 -5.30 8.63 12.22
C VAL A 42 -6.63 8.39 12.95
N ARG A 43 -7.59 9.30 12.81
CA ARG A 43 -8.94 9.12 13.39
C ARG A 43 -9.64 7.88 12.83
N ALA A 44 -9.58 7.68 11.51
CA ALA A 44 -10.16 6.50 10.88
C ALA A 44 -9.45 5.21 11.34
N ALA A 45 -8.12 5.25 11.48
CA ALA A 45 -7.30 4.12 11.88
C ALA A 45 -7.67 3.54 13.25
N ALA A 46 -8.17 4.36 14.18
CA ALA A 46 -8.61 3.92 15.51
C ALA A 46 -9.84 2.99 15.48
N GLY A 47 -10.65 3.04 14.41
CA GLY A 47 -11.88 2.25 14.29
C GLY A 47 -11.78 1.03 13.38
N VAL A 48 -10.60 0.77 12.78
CA VAL A 48 -10.41 -0.30 11.80
C VAL A 48 -9.51 -1.41 12.31
N THR A 49 -9.70 -2.61 11.77
CA THR A 49 -8.87 -3.78 12.06
C THR A 49 -7.54 -3.71 11.33
N LYS A 50 -7.53 -3.18 10.11
CA LYS A 50 -6.33 -3.02 9.28
C LYS A 50 -6.48 -1.80 8.37
N ILE A 51 -5.37 -1.13 8.06
CA ILE A 51 -5.27 -0.03 7.11
C ILE A 51 -4.19 -0.34 6.06
N GLY A 52 -4.58 -0.38 4.80
CA GLY A 52 -3.66 -0.46 3.67
C GLY A 52 -3.19 0.93 3.29
N VAL A 53 -1.89 1.13 3.16
CA VAL A 53 -1.30 2.40 2.73
C VAL A 53 -0.50 2.18 1.44
N ASP A 54 -0.92 2.82 0.35
CA ASP A 54 -0.16 2.86 -0.91
C ASP A 54 1.02 3.84 -0.77
N CYS A 55 2.04 3.42 -0.04
CA CYS A 55 3.29 4.13 0.11
C CYS A 55 4.36 3.21 0.69
N ALA A 56 5.61 3.39 0.27
CA ALA A 56 6.74 2.73 0.92
C ALA A 56 6.82 3.13 2.41
N LEU A 57 6.83 2.14 3.30
CA LEU A 57 6.87 2.37 4.76
C LEU A 57 8.29 2.59 5.32
N GLY A 58 9.30 2.50 4.47
CA GLY A 58 10.71 2.64 4.84
C GLY A 58 11.63 2.73 3.63
N TRP A 59 12.93 2.75 3.89
CA TRP A 59 14.00 2.82 2.91
C TRP A 59 14.86 1.57 3.00
N PRO A 60 15.60 1.21 1.93
CA PRO A 60 16.59 0.13 2.00
C PRO A 60 17.57 0.35 3.15
N ASP A 61 17.90 -0.72 3.89
CA ASP A 61 18.89 -0.66 4.97
C ASP A 61 20.22 -0.04 4.47
N GLU A 62 20.64 -0.42 3.26
CA GLU A 62 21.85 0.08 2.61
C GLU A 62 21.78 1.58 2.31
N PHE A 63 20.60 2.09 1.91
CA PHE A 63 20.41 3.52 1.67
C PHE A 63 20.54 4.32 2.96
N VAL A 64 19.91 3.85 4.04
CA VAL A 64 19.98 4.49 5.36
C VAL A 64 21.43 4.51 5.86
N ALA A 65 22.13 3.37 5.77
CA ALA A 65 23.54 3.27 6.16
C ALA A 65 24.44 4.21 5.34
N PHE A 66 24.21 4.28 4.02
CA PHE A 66 24.93 5.18 3.13
C PHE A 66 24.75 6.65 3.50
N VAL A 67 23.50 7.12 3.68
CA VAL A 67 23.23 8.52 4.04
C VAL A 67 23.81 8.86 5.41
N ALA A 68 23.68 7.97 6.39
CA ALA A 68 24.26 8.17 7.71
C ALA A 68 25.79 8.29 7.66
N SER A 69 26.47 7.37 6.96
CA SER A 69 27.92 7.41 6.75
C SER A 69 28.36 8.65 5.97
N HIS A 70 27.59 9.04 4.95
CA HIS A 70 27.89 10.22 4.14
C HIS A 70 27.79 11.52 4.94
N SER A 71 26.83 11.60 5.87
CA SER A 71 26.67 12.74 6.76
C SER A 71 27.78 12.88 7.82
N ASN A 72 28.51 11.80 8.10
CA ASN A 72 29.59 11.78 9.07
C ASN A 72 30.94 12.16 8.44
N LEU A 73 31.24 13.47 8.42
CA LEU A 73 32.47 14.00 7.83
C LEU A 73 33.76 13.59 8.57
N ALA A 74 33.67 13.00 9.76
CA ALA A 74 34.82 12.50 10.50
C ALA A 74 35.30 11.12 9.99
N GLN A 75 34.51 10.42 9.17
CA GLN A 75 34.85 9.12 8.61
C GLN A 75 35.27 9.21 7.14
N PRO A 76 36.23 8.38 6.69
CA PRO A 76 36.55 8.25 5.28
C PRO A 76 35.31 7.87 4.45
N GLN A 77 35.13 8.54 3.31
CA GLN A 77 34.03 8.26 2.40
C GLN A 77 34.45 7.11 1.47
N THR A 78 33.79 5.94 1.56
CA THR A 78 34.18 4.71 0.86
C THR A 78 33.08 4.17 -0.07
N ALA A 79 32.23 5.04 -0.60
CA ALA A 79 31.15 4.64 -1.48
C ALA A 79 31.69 4.04 -2.79
N ASP A 80 31.16 2.88 -3.18
CA ASP A 80 31.57 2.15 -4.40
C ASP A 80 31.19 2.92 -5.68
N GLY A 81 29.96 3.43 -5.76
CA GLY A 81 29.45 4.18 -6.92
C GLY A 81 29.02 3.32 -8.13
N GLY A 82 29.37 2.04 -8.15
CA GLY A 82 29.03 1.06 -9.17
C GLY A 82 27.52 0.83 -9.32
N MET A 83 27.11 0.30 -10.48
CA MET A 83 25.70 0.10 -10.81
C MET A 83 25.01 -0.92 -9.89
N GLU A 84 25.68 -2.03 -9.59
CA GLU A 84 25.12 -3.07 -8.72
C GLU A 84 24.95 -2.55 -7.30
N TRP A 85 25.96 -1.85 -6.78
CA TRP A 85 25.89 -1.17 -5.50
C TRP A 85 24.74 -0.14 -5.46
N ARG A 86 24.62 0.74 -6.47
CA ARG A 86 23.50 1.71 -6.53
C ARG A 86 22.12 1.05 -6.55
N ARG A 87 21.99 -0.14 -7.14
CA ARG A 87 20.73 -0.90 -7.11
C ARG A 87 20.39 -1.39 -5.70
N THR A 88 21.36 -1.65 -4.83
CA THR A 88 21.09 -1.98 -3.41
C THR A 88 20.50 -0.79 -2.65
N LEU A 89 20.94 0.43 -2.98
CA LEU A 89 20.41 1.66 -2.39
C LEU A 89 19.03 2.07 -2.92
N ALA A 90 18.73 1.69 -4.17
CA ALA A 90 17.49 2.11 -4.83
C ALA A 90 16.29 1.25 -4.43
N PHE A 91 16.44 -0.07 -4.36
CA PHE A 91 15.31 -0.98 -4.22
C PHE A 91 15.40 -1.80 -2.94
N ARG A 92 14.31 -1.77 -2.18
CA ARG A 92 14.11 -2.60 -0.98
C ARG A 92 13.98 -4.07 -1.37
N GLU A 93 14.08 -4.94 -0.38
CA GLU A 93 13.87 -6.37 -0.61
C GLU A 93 12.45 -6.66 -1.12
N THR A 94 11.45 -5.98 -0.56
CA THR A 94 10.07 -6.12 -1.01
C THR A 94 9.87 -5.68 -2.47
N ASP A 95 10.66 -4.72 -2.97
CA ASP A 95 10.53 -4.24 -4.34
C ASP A 95 11.06 -5.28 -5.34
N ARG A 96 12.15 -5.98 -4.96
CA ARG A 96 12.71 -7.11 -5.73
C ARG A 96 11.72 -8.27 -5.77
N PHE A 97 11.16 -8.62 -4.61
CA PHE A 97 10.15 -9.65 -4.50
C PHE A 97 8.91 -9.36 -5.36
N VAL A 98 8.39 -8.12 -5.32
CA VAL A 98 7.26 -7.72 -6.17
C VAL A 98 7.64 -7.82 -7.64
N ARG A 99 8.83 -7.33 -8.04
CA ARG A 99 9.30 -7.42 -9.43
C ARG A 99 9.37 -8.87 -9.93
N GLU A 100 9.83 -9.80 -9.10
CA GLU A 100 9.85 -11.23 -9.43
C GLU A 100 8.44 -11.80 -9.62
N LYS A 101 7.47 -11.38 -8.79
CA LYS A 101 6.09 -11.85 -8.88
C LYS A 101 5.29 -11.26 -10.04
N VAL A 102 5.37 -9.95 -10.26
CA VAL A 102 4.49 -9.23 -11.22
C VAL A 102 5.22 -8.72 -12.46
N GLY A 103 6.52 -8.99 -12.59
CA GLY A 103 7.34 -8.66 -13.76
C GLY A 103 7.67 -7.16 -13.91
N ARG A 104 7.25 -6.30 -12.98
CA ARG A 104 7.45 -4.85 -13.05
C ARG A 104 8.04 -4.33 -11.75
N TRP A 105 9.06 -3.47 -11.88
CA TRP A 105 9.62 -2.76 -10.75
C TRP A 105 8.61 -1.77 -10.16
N PRO A 106 8.42 -1.77 -8.83
CA PRO A 106 7.92 -0.61 -8.12
C PRO A 106 8.84 0.60 -8.34
N LEU A 107 8.33 1.80 -8.07
CA LEU A 107 9.20 2.98 -8.02
C LEU A 107 10.14 2.86 -6.82
N SER A 108 11.40 3.27 -7.00
CA SER A 108 12.39 3.36 -5.93
C SER A 108 12.02 4.46 -4.95
N VAL A 109 11.84 4.11 -3.68
CA VAL A 109 11.62 5.08 -2.59
C VAL A 109 12.80 6.04 -2.41
N SER A 110 14.01 5.59 -2.76
CA SER A 110 15.26 6.31 -2.55
C SER A 110 15.58 7.28 -3.70
N THR A 111 15.16 6.97 -4.93
CA THR A 111 15.68 7.66 -6.14
C THR A 111 14.61 8.08 -7.14
N ASP A 112 13.37 7.60 -7.06
CA ASP A 112 12.27 8.00 -7.94
C ASP A 112 11.35 9.03 -7.27
N ARG A 113 10.25 9.39 -7.94
CA ARG A 113 9.25 10.37 -7.47
C ARG A 113 8.34 9.83 -6.35
N LEU A 114 8.92 9.20 -5.33
CA LEU A 114 8.24 8.71 -4.12
C LEU A 114 8.75 9.33 -2.83
N GLY A 115 9.96 9.92 -2.82
CA GLY A 115 10.64 10.33 -1.59
C GLY A 115 9.81 11.25 -0.67
N LEU A 116 9.15 12.28 -1.21
CA LEU A 116 8.33 13.21 -0.39
C LEU A 116 7.11 12.51 0.22
N THR A 117 6.43 11.64 -0.55
CA THR A 117 5.31 10.85 -0.05
C THR A 117 5.77 9.90 1.06
N ALA A 118 6.91 9.22 0.88
CA ALA A 118 7.45 8.31 1.89
C ALA A 118 7.89 9.05 3.17
N MET A 119 8.44 10.26 3.06
CA MET A 119 8.73 11.11 4.23
C MET A 119 7.45 11.48 4.99
N ARG A 120 6.37 11.85 4.28
CA ARG A 120 5.06 12.05 4.91
C ARG A 120 4.54 10.77 5.56
N CYS A 121 4.66 9.64 4.87
CA CYS A 121 4.24 8.33 5.39
C CYS A 121 4.96 7.99 6.70
N ALA A 122 6.27 8.20 6.79
CA ALA A 122 7.02 8.01 8.03
C ALA A 122 6.45 8.86 9.19
N GLY A 123 6.08 10.11 8.92
CA GLY A 123 5.39 10.97 9.89
C GLY A 123 4.00 10.46 10.28
N LEU A 124 3.22 9.96 9.32
CA LEU A 124 1.92 9.32 9.56
C LEU A 124 2.05 8.07 10.45
N LEU A 125 3.01 7.20 10.18
CA LEU A 125 3.30 6.02 11.00
C LEU A 125 3.64 6.40 12.44
N GLY A 126 4.46 7.44 12.63
CA GLY A 126 4.76 7.99 13.95
C GLY A 126 3.51 8.51 14.68
N ARG A 127 2.61 9.20 13.96
CA ARG A 127 1.33 9.67 14.52
C ARG A 127 0.41 8.54 14.93
N LEU A 128 0.32 7.47 14.13
CA LEU A 128 -0.46 6.27 14.47
C LEU A 128 0.08 5.62 15.75
N ALA A 129 1.39 5.43 15.84
CA ALA A 129 2.04 4.88 17.03
C ALA A 129 1.81 5.75 18.28
N ALA A 130 1.90 7.09 18.14
CA ALA A 130 1.63 8.03 19.23
C ALA A 130 0.17 8.00 19.72
N HIS A 131 -0.78 7.54 18.88
CA HIS A 131 -2.18 7.29 19.24
C HIS A 131 -2.41 5.89 19.82
N GLY A 132 -1.35 5.16 20.16
CA GLY A 132 -1.43 3.84 20.79
C GLY A 132 -1.73 2.70 19.81
N LEU A 133 -1.67 2.95 18.50
CA LEU A 133 -1.88 1.92 17.48
C LEU A 133 -0.57 1.18 17.21
N GLN A 134 -0.59 -0.15 17.24
CA GLN A 134 0.59 -0.95 16.93
C GLN A 134 0.93 -0.83 15.43
N VAL A 135 2.10 -0.27 15.13
CA VAL A 135 2.64 -0.18 13.77
C VAL A 135 3.73 -1.23 13.61
N ASP A 136 3.49 -2.18 12.70
CA ASP A 136 4.48 -3.14 12.22
C ASP A 136 4.57 -3.01 10.70
N ARG A 137 5.73 -2.56 10.22
CA ARG A 137 5.94 -2.31 8.79
C ARG A 137 6.06 -3.59 7.96
N SER A 138 6.31 -4.73 8.59
CA SER A 138 6.28 -6.03 7.90
C SER A 138 4.87 -6.46 7.51
N GLY A 139 3.84 -5.80 8.06
CA GLY A 139 2.42 -6.09 7.83
C GLY A 139 1.91 -7.36 8.51
N ARG A 140 2.77 -8.12 9.20
CA ARG A 140 2.41 -9.37 9.90
C ARG A 140 1.52 -9.11 11.11
N GLU A 141 1.91 -8.13 11.92
CA GLU A 141 1.23 -7.72 13.14
C GLU A 141 0.73 -6.27 12.99
N GLY A 142 0.14 -5.71 14.06
CA GLY A 142 -0.32 -4.32 14.06
C GLY A 142 -1.43 -4.00 13.05
N ILE A 143 -1.67 -2.70 12.85
CA ILE A 143 -2.80 -2.21 12.04
C ILE A 143 -2.42 -1.90 10.59
N VAL A 144 -1.15 -1.58 10.33
CA VAL A 144 -0.70 -1.04 9.03
C VAL A 144 -0.27 -2.17 8.11
N VAL A 145 -0.55 -2.01 6.83
CA VAL A 145 -0.03 -2.86 5.75
C VAL A 145 0.40 -1.97 4.59
N GLU A 146 1.61 -2.20 4.09
CA GLU A 146 2.02 -1.61 2.81
C GLU A 146 1.30 -2.32 1.67
N VAL A 147 0.65 -1.55 0.79
CA VAL A 147 -0.05 -2.11 -0.37
C VAL A 147 0.43 -1.44 -1.64
N TYR A 148 0.23 -2.11 -2.77
CA TYR A 148 0.54 -1.55 -4.08
C TYR A 148 -0.61 -1.88 -5.04
N PRO A 149 -1.58 -0.97 -5.24
CA PRO A 149 -2.75 -1.17 -6.09
C PRO A 149 -2.41 -1.65 -7.49
N GLY A 150 -1.45 -1.01 -8.14
CA GLY A 150 -1.01 -1.41 -9.49
C GLY A 150 -0.43 -2.83 -9.56
N ALA A 151 0.23 -3.33 -8.52
CA ALA A 151 0.68 -4.72 -8.47
C ALA A 151 -0.45 -5.68 -8.07
N THR A 152 -1.35 -5.25 -7.17
CA THR A 152 -2.55 -6.01 -6.78
C THR A 152 -3.42 -6.32 -7.98
N LEU A 153 -3.72 -5.31 -8.81
CA LEU A 153 -4.57 -5.50 -10.00
C LEU A 153 -3.91 -6.45 -11.01
N ARG A 154 -2.58 -6.40 -11.17
CA ARG A 154 -1.85 -7.38 -12.00
C ARG A 154 -1.88 -8.78 -11.42
N GLN A 155 -1.80 -8.90 -10.10
CA GLN A 155 -1.90 -10.17 -9.40
C GLN A 155 -3.29 -10.82 -9.58
N TRP A 156 -4.33 -10.03 -9.81
CA TRP A 156 -5.65 -10.49 -10.20
C TRP A 156 -5.85 -10.71 -11.71
N ASP A 157 -4.79 -10.57 -12.52
CA ASP A 157 -4.81 -10.71 -13.97
C ASP A 157 -5.70 -9.66 -14.67
N TRP A 158 -5.61 -8.41 -14.23
CA TRP A 158 -6.34 -7.29 -14.82
C TRP A 158 -5.45 -6.46 -15.74
N ASP A 159 -5.97 -6.08 -16.92
CA ASP A 159 -5.32 -5.09 -17.78
C ASP A 159 -5.53 -3.69 -17.21
N ILE A 160 -4.44 -3.09 -16.76
CA ILE A 160 -4.44 -1.77 -16.12
C ILE A 160 -3.68 -0.72 -16.94
N ARG A 161 -3.47 -0.93 -18.24
CA ARG A 161 -2.82 0.09 -19.07
C ARG A 161 -3.70 1.34 -19.13
N GLY A 162 -3.14 2.48 -18.74
CA GLY A 162 -3.83 3.77 -18.80
C GLY A 162 -4.76 4.09 -17.63
N TYR A 163 -5.00 3.18 -16.67
CA TYR A 163 -6.03 3.42 -15.63
C TYR A 163 -5.76 4.65 -14.74
N ARG A 164 -4.50 5.05 -14.53
CA ARG A 164 -4.17 6.27 -13.77
C ARG A 164 -4.53 7.57 -14.52
N THR A 165 -4.76 7.51 -15.83
CA THR A 165 -4.96 8.69 -16.70
C THR A 165 -6.30 8.69 -17.42
N ASP A 166 -6.88 7.53 -17.67
CA ASP A 166 -8.07 7.36 -18.50
C ASP A 166 -9.30 6.95 -17.65
N PRO A 167 -10.32 7.81 -17.52
CA PRO A 167 -11.57 7.49 -16.83
C PRO A 167 -12.33 6.31 -17.45
N GLU A 168 -12.28 6.11 -18.76
CA GLU A 168 -13.00 5.01 -19.43
C GLU A 168 -12.41 3.67 -19.01
N VAL A 169 -11.08 3.58 -18.94
CA VAL A 169 -10.39 2.39 -18.41
C VAL A 169 -10.81 2.14 -16.96
N ARG A 170 -10.85 3.18 -16.10
CA ARG A 170 -11.32 3.02 -14.72
C ARG A 170 -12.78 2.59 -14.64
N ARG A 171 -13.66 3.06 -15.53
CA ARG A 171 -15.06 2.62 -15.58
C ARG A 171 -15.17 1.12 -15.86
N LEU A 172 -14.38 0.61 -16.79
CA LEU A 172 -14.33 -0.84 -17.05
C LEU A 172 -13.80 -1.62 -15.83
N LEU A 173 -12.79 -1.10 -15.13
CA LEU A 173 -12.28 -1.73 -13.90
C LEU A 173 -13.31 -1.70 -12.76
N VAL A 174 -14.07 -0.62 -12.60
CA VAL A 174 -15.17 -0.52 -11.62
C VAL A 174 -16.27 -1.54 -11.94
N GLN A 175 -16.67 -1.66 -13.20
CA GLN A 175 -17.63 -2.70 -13.63
C GLN A 175 -17.09 -4.11 -13.36
N ARG A 176 -15.79 -4.32 -13.55
CA ARG A 176 -15.14 -5.59 -13.24
C ARG A 176 -15.15 -5.90 -11.74
N ILE A 177 -14.95 -4.90 -10.87
CA ILE A 177 -15.14 -5.04 -9.41
C ILE A 177 -16.57 -5.51 -9.11
N GLU A 178 -17.59 -4.84 -9.66
CA GLU A 178 -19.00 -5.21 -9.43
C GLU A 178 -19.32 -6.63 -9.92
N SER A 179 -18.69 -7.06 -11.02
CA SER A 179 -18.87 -8.40 -11.59
C SER A 179 -18.14 -9.49 -10.80
N GLU A 180 -16.89 -9.27 -10.40
CA GLU A 180 -16.08 -10.29 -9.70
C GLU A 180 -16.35 -10.32 -8.20
N ALA A 181 -16.81 -9.23 -7.61
CA ALA A 181 -17.21 -9.11 -6.21
C ALA A 181 -18.67 -8.65 -6.07
N PRO A 182 -19.66 -9.46 -6.48
CA PRO A 182 -21.08 -9.12 -6.29
C PRO A 182 -21.49 -9.03 -4.81
N TRP A 183 -20.61 -9.47 -3.90
CA TRP A 183 -20.75 -9.33 -2.45
C TRP A 183 -20.29 -7.96 -1.94
N LEU A 184 -19.67 -7.11 -2.77
CA LEU A 184 -19.19 -5.77 -2.42
C LEU A 184 -20.15 -4.70 -2.94
N GLU A 185 -20.78 -3.97 -2.03
CA GLU A 185 -21.55 -2.78 -2.35
C GLU A 185 -20.63 -1.56 -2.40
N ILE A 186 -20.34 -1.06 -3.60
CA ILE A 186 -19.53 0.17 -3.81
C ILE A 186 -20.38 1.43 -4.01
N ARG A 187 -21.70 1.31 -4.11
CA ARG A 187 -22.62 2.45 -4.26
C ARG A 187 -22.61 3.32 -3.00
N PRO A 188 -22.66 4.66 -3.14
CA PRO A 188 -22.80 5.45 -4.37
C PRO A 188 -21.46 5.91 -5.00
N HIS A 189 -20.33 5.28 -4.66
CA HIS A 189 -19.00 5.83 -4.90
C HIS A 189 -18.40 5.54 -6.28
N GLN A 190 -19.12 4.86 -7.18
CA GLN A 190 -18.55 4.43 -8.47
C GLN A 190 -18.02 5.59 -9.32
N GLU A 191 -18.81 6.66 -9.46
CA GLU A 191 -18.37 7.82 -10.27
C GLU A 191 -17.10 8.46 -9.69
N LEU A 192 -16.97 8.53 -8.37
CA LEU A 192 -15.75 9.04 -7.74
C LEU A 192 -14.52 8.16 -8.04
N MET A 193 -14.68 6.84 -8.09
CA MET A 193 -13.63 5.91 -8.49
C MET A 193 -13.28 6.05 -9.99
N VAL A 194 -14.27 6.37 -10.83
CA VAL A 194 -14.06 6.63 -12.26
C VAL A 194 -13.34 7.96 -12.48
N ASP A 195 -13.71 9.00 -11.76
CA ASP A 195 -13.16 10.34 -11.95
C ASP A 195 -11.76 10.50 -11.34
N SER A 196 -11.49 9.80 -10.24
CA SER A 196 -10.23 9.91 -9.50
C SER A 196 -9.47 8.60 -9.45
N PRO A 197 -8.25 8.52 -10.04
CA PRO A 197 -7.40 7.35 -9.88
C PRO A 197 -6.97 7.17 -8.42
N ASP A 198 -6.84 8.26 -7.66
CA ASP A 198 -6.44 8.21 -6.27
C ASP A 198 -7.57 7.59 -5.40
N ALA A 199 -8.84 7.93 -5.69
CA ALA A 199 -9.99 7.29 -5.04
C ALA A 199 -10.11 5.80 -5.41
N PHE A 200 -9.87 5.45 -6.67
CA PHE A 200 -9.83 4.05 -7.10
C PHE A 200 -8.73 3.27 -6.36
N ASP A 201 -7.52 3.82 -6.28
CA ASP A 201 -6.39 3.18 -5.61
C ASP A 201 -6.62 3.01 -4.10
N ALA A 202 -7.29 3.95 -3.43
CA ALA A 202 -7.68 3.78 -2.03
C ALA A 202 -8.66 2.61 -1.81
N VAL A 203 -9.57 2.36 -2.75
CA VAL A 203 -10.48 1.20 -2.71
C VAL A 203 -9.71 -0.11 -2.89
N ILE A 204 -8.78 -0.16 -3.86
CA ILE A 204 -7.91 -1.32 -4.05
C ILE A 204 -7.02 -1.55 -2.83
N ALA A 205 -6.48 -0.47 -2.23
CA ALA A 205 -5.70 -0.54 -1.00
C ALA A 205 -6.49 -1.16 0.16
N ALA A 206 -7.78 -0.83 0.31
CA ALA A 206 -8.64 -1.44 1.32
C ALA A 206 -8.89 -2.93 1.06
N LEU A 207 -9.06 -3.33 -0.21
CA LEU A 207 -9.21 -4.74 -0.59
C LEU A 207 -7.93 -5.55 -0.34
N SER A 208 -6.75 -4.99 -0.65
CA SER A 208 -5.47 -5.63 -0.33
C SER A 208 -5.22 -5.72 1.18
N ALA A 209 -5.58 -4.68 1.94
CA ALA A 209 -5.51 -4.70 3.41
C ALA A 209 -6.44 -5.75 4.01
N ARG A 210 -7.61 -5.97 3.41
CA ARG A 210 -8.50 -7.06 3.79
C ARG A 210 -7.83 -8.42 3.57
N ALA A 211 -7.19 -8.62 2.42
CA ALA A 211 -6.48 -9.86 2.11
C ALA A 211 -5.44 -10.17 3.20
N ALA A 212 -4.65 -9.17 3.58
CA ALA A 212 -3.70 -9.27 4.69
C ALA A 212 -4.38 -9.58 6.04
N ALA A 213 -5.51 -8.92 6.34
CA ALA A 213 -6.26 -9.13 7.58
C ALA A 213 -6.84 -10.55 7.72
N VAL A 214 -7.07 -11.26 6.61
CA VAL A 214 -7.51 -12.67 6.62
C VAL A 214 -6.39 -13.67 6.31
N GLY A 215 -5.15 -13.21 6.23
CA GLY A 215 -3.98 -14.06 5.96
C GLY A 215 -3.84 -14.54 4.51
N GLN A 216 -4.57 -13.95 3.56
CA GLN A 216 -4.49 -14.25 2.13
C GLN A 216 -3.54 -13.27 1.44
N TYR A 217 -2.27 -13.30 1.82
CA TYR A 217 -1.25 -12.43 1.24
C TYR A 217 0.13 -13.05 1.28
N SER A 218 0.98 -12.53 0.41
CA SER A 218 2.39 -12.85 0.33
C SER A 218 3.16 -12.24 1.49
N SER A 219 3.21 -12.95 2.62
CA SER A 219 4.00 -12.54 3.79
C SER A 219 5.53 -12.55 3.51
N PRO A 220 6.33 -11.75 4.25
CA PRO A 220 7.77 -11.76 4.09
C PRO A 220 8.35 -13.14 4.42
N PRO A 221 9.20 -13.71 3.55
CA PRO A 221 9.90 -14.96 3.85
C PRO A 221 10.73 -14.87 5.15
N PRO A 222 10.95 -15.99 5.87
CA PRO A 222 11.64 -15.98 7.16
C PRO A 222 12.98 -15.24 7.17
N GLN A 223 13.78 -15.40 6.11
CA GLN A 223 15.09 -14.74 5.98
C GLN A 223 15.01 -13.21 5.82
N HIS A 224 13.86 -12.68 5.41
CA HIS A 224 13.65 -11.25 5.20
C HIS A 224 12.79 -10.59 6.29
N LYS A 225 12.32 -11.34 7.30
CA LYS A 225 11.43 -10.81 8.35
C LYS A 225 12.00 -9.56 9.04
N ALA A 226 13.23 -9.65 9.55
CA ALA A 226 13.85 -8.53 10.26
C ALA A 226 14.08 -7.30 9.34
N ARG A 227 14.35 -7.53 8.06
CA ARG A 227 14.48 -6.47 7.06
C ARG A 227 13.12 -5.84 6.76
N ALA A 228 12.07 -6.63 6.58
CA ALA A 228 10.70 -6.16 6.38
C ALA A 228 10.18 -5.28 7.53
N GLU A 229 10.55 -5.57 8.78
CA GLU A 229 10.23 -4.73 9.94
C GLU A 229 10.87 -3.32 9.86
N ARG A 230 12.01 -3.20 9.15
CA ARG A 230 12.73 -1.93 8.96
C ARG A 230 12.40 -1.21 7.65
N GLU A 231 12.25 -1.93 6.55
CA GLU A 231 12.06 -1.39 5.21
C GLU A 231 10.58 -1.26 4.81
N GLY A 232 9.70 -2.05 5.42
CA GLY A 232 8.35 -2.31 4.92
C GLY A 232 8.26 -3.56 4.06
N TRP A 233 7.05 -4.10 3.92
CA TRP A 233 6.76 -5.22 3.02
C TRP A 233 5.41 -5.06 2.34
N ILE A 234 5.42 -5.02 1.00
CA ILE A 234 4.22 -4.92 0.16
C ILE A 234 3.43 -6.22 0.26
N ALA A 235 2.26 -6.15 0.89
CA ALA A 235 1.34 -7.27 0.99
C ALA A 235 0.55 -7.43 -0.32
N LEU A 236 1.09 -8.24 -1.24
CA LEU A 236 0.35 -8.68 -2.41
C LEU A 236 -0.64 -9.79 -2.05
N PRO A 237 -1.94 -9.64 -2.37
CA PRO A 237 -2.91 -10.73 -2.19
C PRO A 237 -2.47 -12.00 -2.92
N ASP A 238 -2.69 -13.17 -2.33
CA ASP A 238 -2.46 -14.47 -2.97
C ASP A 238 -3.76 -15.13 -3.47
N CYS A 239 -4.88 -14.41 -3.35
CA CYS A 239 -6.20 -14.80 -3.78
C CYS A 239 -6.74 -13.87 -4.89
N SER A 240 -7.79 -14.31 -5.59
CA SER A 240 -8.56 -13.43 -6.48
C SER A 240 -9.47 -12.50 -5.70
N LEU A 241 -9.90 -11.39 -6.33
CA LEU A 241 -10.89 -10.47 -5.75
C LEU A 241 -12.14 -11.24 -5.30
N GLY A 242 -12.73 -12.06 -6.18
CA GLY A 242 -13.96 -12.81 -5.86
C GLY A 242 -13.83 -13.76 -4.64
N SER A 243 -12.62 -14.17 -4.30
CA SER A 243 -12.33 -15.08 -3.17
C SER A 243 -12.04 -14.36 -1.85
N LEU A 244 -12.00 -13.02 -1.81
CA LEU A 244 -11.74 -12.24 -0.60
C LEU A 244 -12.89 -12.31 0.44
N ARG A 245 -14.06 -12.80 0.04
CA ARG A 245 -15.12 -13.12 1.00
C ARG A 245 -14.61 -14.26 1.88
N SER A 246 -14.73 -14.13 3.21
CA SER A 246 -14.35 -15.24 4.10
C SER A 246 -15.02 -16.54 3.62
N PRO A 247 -14.32 -17.69 3.63
CA PRO A 247 -14.99 -18.98 3.51
C PRO A 247 -16.12 -19.02 4.52
N ARG A 248 -17.30 -19.49 4.11
CA ARG A 248 -18.38 -19.77 5.07
C ARG A 248 -17.79 -20.77 6.07
N SER A 249 -17.67 -20.38 7.33
CA SER A 249 -17.44 -21.30 8.45
C SER A 249 -18.56 -22.33 8.51
#